data_AF-A0A7G6SYK3-F1
#
_entry.id   AF-A0A7G6SYK3-F1
#
_cell.length_a   1.000
_cell.length_b   1.000
_cell.length_c   1.000
_cell.angle_alpha   90.00
_cell.angle_beta   90.00
_cell.angle_gamma   90.00
#
_symmetry.space_group_name_H-M   'P 1'
#
loop_
_entity.id
_entity.type
_entity.pdbx_description
1 polymer ?
#
loop_
_entity_poly.entity_id
_entity_poly.type
_entity_poly.pdbx_seq_one_letter_code
_entity_poly.pdbx_strand_id
1 'polypeptide(L)' 'MPTLPLALKIADVVSDAQRRRRRLDIAAVASLLLDAHPEAGHSLTEIADTLREEVASQGILAQGAVAMSR' A
#
# COMPACT_ATOMS: atom_id res chain seq x y z
N MET A 1 7.61 7.36 -20.24
CA MET A 1 6.67 6.24 -19.99
C MET A 1 5.44 6.83 -19.31
N PRO A 2 4.21 6.41 -19.65
CA PRO A 2 3.04 6.88 -18.91
C PRO A 2 3.14 6.40 -17.47
N THR A 3 3.23 7.32 -16.52
CA THR A 3 3.14 6.98 -15.11
C THR A 3 1.71 6.50 -14.84
N LEU A 4 1.55 5.24 -14.47
CA LEU A 4 0.25 4.72 -14.04
C LEU A 4 -0.21 5.51 -12.80
N PRO A 5 -1.50 5.87 -12.70
CA PRO A 5 -2.07 6.47 -11.50
C PRO A 5 -1.70 5.69 -10.25
N LEU A 6 -1.36 6.40 -9.17
CA LEU A 6 -0.94 5.82 -7.88
C LEU A 6 -1.92 4.75 -7.38
N ALA A 7 -3.23 4.98 -7.55
CA ALA A 7 -4.28 4.02 -7.20
C ALA A 7 -4.13 2.66 -7.92
N LEU A 8 -3.76 2.65 -9.21
CA LEU A 8 -3.53 1.39 -9.94
C LEU A 8 -2.29 0.66 -9.43
N LYS A 9 -1.25 1.40 -9.05
CA LYS A 9 -0.03 0.83 -8.47
C LYS A 9 -0.28 0.21 -7.10
N ILE A 10 -1.09 0.88 -6.27
CA ILE A 10 -1.54 0.34 -4.98
C ILE A 10 -2.29 -0.98 -5.20
N ALA A 11 -3.30 -0.99 -6.07
CA ALA A 11 -4.09 -2.19 -6.36
C ALA A 11 -3.23 -3.35 -6.90
N ASP A 12 -2.24 -3.07 -7.75
CA ASP A 12 -1.32 -4.07 -8.31
C ASP A 12 -0.42 -4.69 -7.22
N VAL A 13 0.15 -3.87 -6.34
CA VAL A 13 0.97 -4.34 -5.22
C VAL A 13 0.16 -5.21 -4.25
N VAL A 14 -1.07 -4.80 -3.95
CA VAL A 14 -1.98 -5.58 -3.08
C VAL A 14 -2.36 -6.90 -3.76
N SER A 15 -2.70 -6.90 -5.05
CA SER A 15 -2.97 -8.11 -5.82
C SER A 15 -1.77 -9.06 -5.89
N ASP A 16 -0.56 -8.56 -6.12
CA ASP A 16 0.64 -9.40 -6.18
C ASP A 16 0.94 -10.03 -4.81
N ALA A 17 0.79 -9.28 -3.72
CA ALA A 17 0.91 -9.80 -2.36
C ALA A 17 -0.12 -10.89 -2.06
N GLN A 18 -1.38 -10.69 -2.48
CA GLN A 18 -2.45 -11.69 -2.36
C GLN A 18 -2.11 -12.96 -3.13
N ARG A 19 -1.73 -12.83 -4.42
CA ARG A 19 -1.39 -13.97 -5.29
C ARG A 19 -0.24 -14.78 -4.72
N ARG A 20 0.78 -14.10 -4.18
CA ARG A 20 1.94 -14.74 -3.56
C ARG A 20 1.68 -15.23 -2.14
N ARG A 21 0.49 -14.96 -1.57
CA ARG A 21 0.13 -15.16 -0.15
C ARG A 21 1.20 -14.63 0.81
N ARG A 22 1.77 -13.49 0.47
CA ARG A 22 2.80 -12.83 1.28
C ARG A 22 2.17 -11.75 2.14
N ARG A 23 2.75 -11.56 3.32
CA ARG A 23 2.43 -10.42 4.16
C ARG A 23 2.96 -9.16 3.47
N LEU A 24 2.14 -8.12 3.46
CA LEU A 24 2.50 -6.83 2.91
C LEU A 24 2.97 -5.92 4.06
N ASP A 25 4.17 -5.36 3.94
CA ASP A 25 4.64 -4.28 4.81
C ASP A 25 4.14 -2.95 4.26
N ILE A 26 3.08 -2.43 4.90
CA ILE A 26 2.39 -1.20 4.45
C ILE A 26 3.36 -0.01 4.45
N ALA A 27 4.21 0.11 5.46
CA ALA A 27 5.08 1.26 5.61
C ALA A 27 6.19 1.26 4.55
N ALA A 28 6.81 0.09 4.32
CA ALA A 28 7.82 -0.07 3.28
C ALA A 28 7.25 0.19 1.88
N VAL A 29 6.05 -0.34 1.60
CA VAL A 29 5.38 -0.15 0.30
C VAL A 29 4.94 1.30 0.11
N ALA A 30 4.37 1.94 1.12
CA ALA A 30 3.95 3.35 1.04
C ALA A 30 5.15 4.26 0.73
N SER A 31 6.29 4.03 1.37
CA SER A 31 7.52 4.80 1.10
C SER A 31 8.00 4.59 -0.33
N LEU A 32 8.03 3.34 -0.80
CA LEU A 32 8.44 3.01 -2.17
C LEU A 32 7.51 3.63 -3.22
N LEU A 33 6.21 3.67 -2.95
CA LEU A 33 5.23 4.31 -3.83
C LEU A 33 5.34 5.84 -3.83
N LEU A 34 5.61 6.45 -2.67
CA LEU A 34 5.84 7.89 -2.57
C LEU A 34 7.09 8.30 -3.35
N ASP A 35 8.19 7.55 -3.20
CA ASP A 35 9.44 7.79 -3.92
C ASP A 35 9.29 7.57 -5.45
N ALA A 36 8.45 6.62 -5.85
CA ALA A 36 8.17 6.34 -7.25
C ALA A 36 7.19 7.32 -7.90
N HIS A 37 6.39 8.04 -7.10
CA HIS A 37 5.33 8.95 -7.56
C HIS A 37 5.30 10.28 -6.79
N PRO A 38 6.41 11.04 -6.73
CA PRO A 38 6.45 12.34 -6.06
C PRO A 38 5.48 13.36 -6.69
N GLU A 39 5.10 13.18 -7.95
CA GLU A 39 4.15 14.02 -8.67
C GLU A 39 2.70 13.83 -8.25
N ALA A 40 2.38 12.76 -7.52
CA ALA A 40 1.00 12.43 -7.18
C ALA A 40 0.43 13.32 -6.06
N GLY A 41 1.28 14.11 -5.37
CA GLY A 41 0.86 15.05 -4.34
C GLY A 41 0.27 14.42 -3.08
N HIS A 42 0.29 13.08 -2.99
CA HIS A 42 -0.16 12.34 -1.82
C HIS A 42 0.93 12.30 -0.74
N SER A 43 0.50 12.38 0.51
CA SER A 43 1.38 12.14 1.66
C SER A 43 1.59 10.64 1.88
N LEU A 44 2.71 10.29 2.53
CA LEU A 44 3.01 8.91 2.94
C LEU A 44 1.83 8.28 3.72
N THR A 45 1.19 9.06 4.58
CA THR A 45 0.07 8.62 5.42
C THR A 45 -1.16 8.26 4.58
N GLU A 46 -1.52 9.09 3.60
CA GLU A 46 -2.66 8.82 2.70
C GLU A 46 -2.44 7.56 1.85
N ILE A 47 -1.21 7.33 1.38
CA ILE A 47 -0.83 6.12 0.66
C ILE A 47 -0.94 4.90 1.58
N ALA A 48 -0.44 5.01 2.81
CA ALA A 48 -0.49 3.94 3.80
C ALA A 48 -1.92 3.59 4.21
N ASP A 49 -2.81 4.58 4.40
CA ASP A 49 -4.21 4.33 4.73
C ASP A 49 -4.96 3.68 3.57
N THR A 50 -4.75 4.16 2.34
CA THR A 50 -5.32 3.51 1.15
C THR A 50 -4.86 2.05 1.03
N LEU A 51 -3.56 1.78 1.25
CA LEU A 51 -3.02 0.42 1.26
C LEU A 51 -3.67 -0.46 2.34
N ARG A 52 -3.95 0.08 3.54
CA ARG A 52 -4.61 -0.67 4.61
C ARG A 52 -6.04 -1.03 4.25
N GLU A 53 -6.80 -0.07 3.70
CA GLU A 53 -8.18 -0.29 3.28
C GLU A 53 -8.27 -1.36 2.18
N GLU A 54 -7.37 -1.31 1.19
CA GLU A 54 -7.31 -2.29 0.11
C GLU A 54 -6.91 -3.68 0.62
N VAL A 55 -5.89 -3.76 1.49
CA VAL A 55 -5.45 -5.01 2.11
C VAL A 55 -6.55 -5.64 2.97
N ALA A 56 -7.28 -4.83 3.75
CA ALA A 56 -8.40 -5.27 4.55
C ALA A 56 -9.55 -5.80 3.68
N SER A 57 -9.87 -5.11 2.58
CA SER A 57 -10.91 -5.49 1.63
C SER A 57 -10.59 -6.80 0.89
N GLN A 58 -9.31 -7.11 0.72
CA GLN A 58 -8.81 -8.30 0.02
C GLN A 58 -8.52 -9.49 0.96
N GLY A 59 -8.72 -9.32 2.27
CA GLY A 59 -8.48 -10.36 3.28
C GLY A 59 -7.00 -10.74 3.45
N ILE A 60 -6.08 -9.86 3.08
CA ILE A 60 -4.63 -10.10 3.20
C ILE A 60 -4.18 -9.73 4.62
N LEU A 61 -3.29 -10.55 5.21
CA LEU A 61 -2.69 -10.23 6.50
C LEU A 61 -1.62 -9.15 6.32
N ALA A 62 -1.93 -7.90 6.69
CA ALA A 62 -0.95 -6.82 6.77
C ALA A 62 0.08 -7.10 7.88
N GLN A 63 1.36 -6.88 7.60
CA GLN A 63 2.39 -6.74 8.65
C GLN A 63 2.57 -5.26 8.95
N GLY A 64 2.48 -4.90 10.23
CA GLY A 64 2.48 -3.50 10.68
C GLY A 64 1.14 -3.08 11.26
N ALA A 65 0.67 -3.80 12.28
CA ALA A 65 -0.25 -3.21 13.24
C ALA A 65 0.55 -2.15 14.01
N VAL A 66 0.24 -0.86 13.80
CA VAL A 66 0.44 0.09 14.88
C VAL A 66 -0.51 -0.41 15.96
N ALA A 67 0.05 -1.10 16.95
CA ALA A 67 -0.68 -1.62 18.08
C ALA A 67 -1.34 -0.44 18.79
N MET A 68 -2.62 -0.21 18.49
CA MET A 68 -3.46 0.67 19.28
C MET A 68 -3.67 -0.06 20.61
N SER A 69 -2.81 0.28 21.56
CA SER A 69 -2.84 -0.26 22.90
C SER A 69 -3.95 0.44 23.67
N ARG A 70 -4.96 -0.36 24.04
CA ARG A 70 -6.01 -0.14 25.05
C ARG A 70 -7.01 0.99 24.84
#